data_AF-A0A0V0R0U4-F1
#
_entry.id   AF-A0A0V0R0U4-F1
#
_cell.length_a   1.000
_cell.length_b   1.000
_cell.length_c   1.000
_cell.angle_alpha   90.00
_cell.angle_beta   90.00
_cell.angle_gamma   90.00
#
_symmetry.space_group_name_H-M   'P 1'
#
loop_
_entity.id
_entity.type
_entity.pdbx_description
1 polymer ?
#
loop_
_entity_poly.entity_id
_entity_poly.type
_entity_poly.pdbx_seq_one_letter_code
_entity_poly.pdbx_strand_id
1 'polypeptide(L)'
;MVKLKKLVILAILIQIYFAFEVSKLGVKYYNQTSEINVYANELTSQKTQLPFDYFYLNFCPTEKKIVQDENLGSLILGDVVIDNLPNLFENLEGNFEVGVPLGYYEKEDGKKKYYLYNHLTFTIKYHKKAVQQQNLKKNEKQQEQIQQYYVVEFFVDPESSYTNNIDGQIIPACELYNESPDNLKQEINVGEDDTYIAFTYDIVFEESDIDYTTRWDIYKKTLGEDEIHWFSLMNSMLIILFLTIILGQVLKRTLSRDIQRYSQVDQQEDLQQDLGWKQLQREVFRSPKRAIFMSTFTGVGIQIFCMTFITLTFTVIGIDQETVRGSFLNSLIICYVFMGTVSGYWSARIYKMLGGVYWLRSTLLVSLLYPSIVFGILFAVDFLLSLEGSMSMGFVVIIELITLWLGVSTPLVFIGAFFGFRREKIENPCSVNPVPNYIPPQPWYLQKKVIYIVGDLC
;
A
#
# COMPACT_ATOMS: atom_id res chain seq x y z
N MET A 1 -4.95 21.71 35.12
CA MET A 1 -4.70 21.97 33.69
C MET A 1 -3.27 21.68 33.23
N VAL A 2 -2.22 22.13 33.93
CA VAL A 2 -0.81 21.91 33.52
C VAL A 2 -0.38 20.43 33.55
N LYS A 3 -0.81 19.66 34.57
CA LYS A 3 -0.51 18.22 34.68
C LYS A 3 -1.13 17.39 33.55
N LEU A 4 -2.38 17.70 33.16
CA LEU A 4 -3.08 17.01 32.06
C LEU A 4 -2.44 17.29 30.70
N LYS A 5 -2.01 18.55 30.44
CA LYS A 5 -1.26 18.89 29.23
C LYS A 5 0.06 18.12 29.13
N LYS A 6 0.82 18.01 30.23
CA LYS A 6 2.08 17.25 30.24
C LYS A 6 1.86 15.75 30.02
N LEU A 7 0.77 15.21 30.55
CA LEU A 7 0.44 13.78 30.43
C LEU A 7 -0.02 13.41 29.00
N VAL A 8 -0.80 14.29 28.36
CA VAL A 8 -1.19 14.14 26.94
C VAL A 8 0.02 14.29 26.02
N ILE A 9 0.90 15.26 26.26
CA ILE A 9 2.14 15.43 25.47
C ILE A 9 3.07 14.23 25.64
N LEU A 10 3.21 13.71 26.86
CA LEU A 10 3.99 12.50 27.13
C LEU A 10 3.40 11.27 26.45
N ALA A 11 2.07 11.09 26.48
CA ALA A 11 1.39 10.00 25.78
C ALA A 11 1.59 10.09 24.27
N ILE A 12 1.45 11.28 23.68
CA ILE A 12 1.73 11.53 22.26
C ILE A 12 3.19 11.21 21.92
N LEU A 13 4.15 11.64 22.74
CA LEU A 13 5.58 11.36 22.52
C LEU A 13 5.91 9.87 22.65
N ILE A 14 5.31 9.18 23.63
CA ILE A 14 5.45 7.73 23.81
C ILE A 14 4.84 6.99 22.61
N GLN A 15 3.69 7.43 22.09
CA GLN A 15 3.05 6.81 20.94
C GLN A 15 3.75 7.12 19.62
N ILE A 16 4.34 8.31 19.45
CA ILE A 16 5.25 8.61 18.33
C ILE A 16 6.48 7.71 18.40
N TYR A 17 7.03 7.52 19.60
CA TYR A 17 8.16 6.62 19.84
C TYR A 17 7.79 5.17 19.50
N PHE A 18 6.64 4.67 19.96
CA PHE A 18 6.14 3.34 19.60
C PHE A 18 5.84 3.22 18.09
N ALA A 19 5.31 4.26 17.45
CA ALA A 19 5.10 4.27 16.00
C ALA A 19 6.45 4.19 15.23
N PHE A 20 7.50 4.83 15.74
CA PHE A 20 8.86 4.72 15.22
C PHE A 20 9.53 3.37 15.53
N GLU A 21 9.21 2.75 16.67
CA GLU A 21 9.65 1.41 17.02
C GLU A 21 8.94 0.36 16.14
N VAL A 22 7.68 0.59 15.79
CA VAL A 22 6.91 -0.22 14.83
C VAL A 22 7.52 -0.14 13.43
N SER A 23 8.17 0.97 13.03
CA SER A 23 8.96 1.05 11.80
C SER A 23 10.17 0.10 11.78
N LYS A 24 10.64 -0.38 12.95
CA LYS A 24 11.69 -1.41 13.05
C LYS A 24 11.15 -2.85 12.98
N LEU A 25 9.84 -3.05 12.97
CA LEU A 25 9.21 -4.39 12.93
C LEU A 25 9.24 -5.06 11.54
N GLY A 26 9.85 -4.43 10.52
CA GLY A 26 9.90 -5.00 9.18
C GLY A 26 11.12 -5.86 8.86
N VAL A 27 12.13 -5.93 9.74
CA VAL A 27 13.30 -6.83 9.55
C VAL A 27 13.05 -8.12 10.31
N LYS A 28 12.92 -9.24 9.57
CA LYS A 28 12.83 -10.55 10.19
C LYS A 28 14.23 -11.03 10.54
N TYR A 29 14.52 -11.08 11.84
CA TYR A 29 15.77 -11.63 12.36
C TYR A 29 15.64 -13.13 12.61
N TYR A 30 16.65 -13.86 12.17
CA TYR A 30 16.79 -15.29 12.30
C TYR A 30 17.89 -15.61 13.32
N ASN A 31 17.73 -16.74 14.01
CA ASN A 31 18.77 -17.33 14.84
C ASN A 31 19.38 -18.52 14.08
N GLN A 32 20.51 -19.06 14.53
CA GLN A 32 21.20 -20.13 13.80
C GLN A 32 20.34 -21.40 13.60
N THR A 33 19.36 -21.65 14.47
CA THR A 33 18.45 -22.80 14.41
C THR A 33 17.03 -22.45 13.96
N SER A 34 16.78 -21.21 13.53
CA SER A 34 15.43 -20.82 13.10
C SER A 34 15.12 -21.36 11.70
N GLU A 35 13.93 -21.90 11.54
CA GLU A 35 13.43 -22.38 10.25
C GLU A 35 13.15 -21.21 9.30
N ILE A 36 13.51 -21.40 8.02
CA ILE A 36 13.21 -20.47 6.93
C ILE A 36 12.21 -21.16 6.01
N ASN A 37 11.04 -20.55 5.87
CA ASN A 37 10.01 -21.06 4.97
C ASN A 37 10.29 -20.53 3.56
N VAL A 38 10.35 -21.44 2.60
CA VAL A 38 10.37 -21.16 1.17
C VAL A 38 8.98 -21.42 0.62
N TYR A 39 8.43 -20.45 -0.11
CA TYR A 39 7.10 -20.54 -0.69
C TYR A 39 7.23 -20.63 -2.20
N ALA A 40 6.42 -21.46 -2.83
CA ALA A 40 6.32 -21.58 -4.27
C ALA A 40 4.84 -21.53 -4.66
N ASN A 41 4.53 -20.81 -5.74
CA ASN A 41 3.16 -20.49 -6.11
C ASN A 41 2.72 -21.29 -7.34
N GLU A 42 3.24 -20.89 -8.51
CA GLU A 42 2.74 -21.35 -9.80
C GLU A 42 3.85 -21.60 -10.83
N LEU A 43 3.48 -22.33 -11.88
CA LEU A 43 4.29 -22.57 -13.07
C LEU A 43 3.64 -21.81 -14.23
N THR A 44 4.35 -20.82 -14.76
CA THR A 44 3.88 -19.97 -15.84
C THR A 44 4.50 -20.36 -17.19
N SER A 45 3.78 -20.14 -18.29
CA SER A 45 4.30 -20.33 -19.64
C SER A 45 3.83 -19.23 -20.56
N GLN A 46 4.72 -18.71 -21.41
CA GLN A 46 4.38 -17.68 -22.40
C GLN A 46 3.28 -18.12 -23.40
N LYS A 47 3.03 -19.43 -23.52
CA LYS A 47 2.00 -19.97 -24.41
C LYS A 47 0.64 -20.22 -23.74
N THR A 48 0.61 -20.42 -22.42
CA THR A 48 -0.63 -20.72 -21.69
C THR A 48 -0.99 -19.54 -20.80
N GLN A 49 -2.21 -19.02 -20.97
CA GLN A 49 -2.69 -17.87 -20.18
C GLN A 49 -3.07 -18.24 -18.75
N LEU A 50 -3.23 -19.54 -18.47
CA LEU A 50 -3.54 -20.06 -17.14
C LEU A 50 -2.28 -20.66 -16.53
N PRO A 51 -1.89 -20.24 -15.31
CA PRO A 51 -0.81 -20.86 -14.56
C PRO A 51 -1.21 -22.26 -14.08
N PHE A 52 -0.22 -23.14 -13.93
CA PHE A 52 -0.39 -24.43 -13.27
C PHE A 52 0.07 -24.31 -11.81
N ASP A 53 -0.57 -25.04 -10.89
CA ASP A 53 -0.10 -25.12 -9.50
C ASP A 53 1.36 -25.62 -9.46
N TYR A 54 2.18 -25.12 -8.54
CA TYR A 54 3.57 -25.57 -8.38
C TYR A 54 3.69 -27.10 -8.25
N PHE A 55 2.80 -27.72 -7.47
CA PHE A 55 2.73 -29.18 -7.28
C PHE A 55 2.05 -29.94 -8.43
N TYR A 56 1.80 -29.30 -9.58
CA TYR A 56 1.43 -30.01 -10.80
C TYR A 56 2.56 -30.94 -11.27
N LEU A 57 3.81 -30.48 -11.11
CA LEU A 57 4.97 -31.35 -11.18
C LEU A 57 5.17 -32.06 -9.84
N ASN A 58 5.65 -33.30 -9.88
CA ASN A 58 5.88 -34.13 -8.69
C ASN A 58 7.11 -33.68 -7.88
N PHE A 59 7.16 -32.39 -7.52
CA PHE A 59 8.06 -31.90 -6.50
C PHE A 59 7.71 -32.50 -5.15
N CYS A 60 8.70 -32.52 -4.27
CA CYS A 60 8.56 -33.01 -2.92
C CYS A 60 7.49 -32.26 -2.11
N PRO A 61 6.35 -32.89 -1.74
CA PRO A 61 5.35 -32.23 -0.94
C PRO A 61 5.82 -32.10 0.51
N THR A 62 5.64 -30.93 1.10
CA THR A 62 5.83 -30.74 2.54
C THR A 62 4.67 -31.38 3.32
N GLU A 63 4.95 -31.91 4.53
CA GLU A 63 3.93 -32.52 5.40
C GLU A 63 2.74 -31.58 5.72
N LYS A 64 2.95 -30.26 5.61
CA LYS A 64 1.91 -29.23 5.71
C LYS A 64 2.09 -28.18 4.62
N LYS A 65 1.07 -28.01 3.77
CA LYS A 65 0.92 -26.82 2.93
C LYS A 65 0.65 -25.62 3.84
N ILE A 66 1.66 -24.80 4.08
CA ILE A 66 1.52 -23.53 4.78
C ILE A 66 1.14 -22.49 3.73
N VAL A 67 -0.12 -22.07 3.72
CA VAL A 67 -0.57 -20.97 2.86
C VAL A 67 -0.07 -19.66 3.49
N GLN A 68 0.71 -18.90 2.73
CA GLN A 68 1.11 -17.55 3.13
C GLN A 68 0.09 -16.54 2.57
N ASP A 69 -0.26 -15.52 3.36
CA ASP A 69 -1.06 -14.40 2.86
C ASP A 69 -0.24 -13.65 1.79
N GLU A 70 -0.71 -13.73 0.54
CA GLU A 70 -0.10 -13.04 -0.59
C GLU A 70 -0.46 -11.55 -0.57
N ASN A 71 0.55 -10.69 -0.67
CA ASN A 71 0.34 -9.28 -0.96
C ASN A 71 0.37 -9.06 -2.48
N LEU A 72 -0.16 -7.92 -2.94
CA LEU A 72 -0.22 -7.62 -4.39
C LEU A 72 1.16 -7.68 -5.07
N GLY A 73 2.24 -7.42 -4.34
CA GLY A 73 3.61 -7.54 -4.85
C GLY A 73 4.09 -8.99 -4.99
N SER A 74 3.77 -9.87 -4.05
CA SER A 74 4.08 -11.30 -4.13
C SER A 74 3.23 -12.03 -5.17
N LEU A 75 2.00 -11.55 -5.41
CA LEU A 75 1.12 -12.05 -6.48
C LEU A 75 1.61 -11.64 -7.88
N ILE A 76 2.22 -10.47 -8.02
CA ILE A 76 2.69 -9.95 -9.32
C ILE A 76 4.07 -10.52 -9.70
N LEU A 77 4.90 -10.90 -8.72
CA LEU A 77 6.31 -11.22 -8.93
C LEU A 77 6.73 -12.66 -8.59
N GLY A 78 5.90 -13.47 -7.94
CA GLY A 78 6.38 -14.66 -7.22
C GLY A 78 5.98 -16.00 -7.80
N ASP A 79 6.93 -16.67 -8.46
CA ASP A 79 6.89 -18.13 -8.68
C ASP A 79 7.52 -18.88 -7.47
N VAL A 80 8.59 -18.35 -6.85
CA VAL A 80 9.19 -18.82 -5.57
C VAL A 80 9.72 -17.64 -4.72
N VAL A 81 9.40 -17.59 -3.42
CA VAL A 81 9.70 -16.45 -2.53
C VAL A 81 10.28 -16.87 -1.18
N ILE A 82 11.33 -16.19 -0.72
CA ILE A 82 11.89 -16.26 0.64
C ILE A 82 11.94 -14.87 1.25
N ASP A 83 11.28 -14.66 2.39
CA ASP A 83 11.31 -13.36 3.10
C ASP A 83 10.96 -12.12 2.21
N ASN A 84 10.03 -12.31 1.25
CA ASN A 84 9.64 -11.38 0.16
C ASN A 84 10.62 -11.21 -1.00
N LEU A 85 11.75 -11.89 -0.97
CA LEU A 85 12.68 -11.85 -2.07
C LEU A 85 12.23 -12.91 -3.08
N PRO A 86 11.97 -12.53 -4.33
CA PRO A 86 11.78 -13.52 -5.39
C PRO A 86 13.11 -14.24 -5.64
N ASN A 87 13.09 -15.35 -6.34
CA ASN A 87 14.32 -16.00 -6.79
C ASN A 87 14.95 -15.27 -7.98
N LEU A 88 16.28 -15.21 -7.98
CA LEU A 88 17.09 -14.79 -9.13
C LEU A 88 17.78 -15.99 -9.76
N PHE A 89 17.78 -16.06 -11.08
CA PHE A 89 18.54 -16.99 -11.89
C PHE A 89 19.54 -16.22 -12.76
N GLU A 90 20.78 -16.69 -12.85
CA GLU A 90 21.78 -16.13 -13.77
C GLU A 90 21.72 -16.84 -15.12
N ASN A 91 21.32 -16.12 -16.18
CA ASN A 91 21.34 -16.62 -17.53
C ASN A 91 22.78 -16.88 -18.01
N LEU A 92 22.92 -17.70 -19.07
CA LEU A 92 24.20 -17.98 -19.73
C LEU A 92 24.96 -16.73 -20.22
N GLU A 93 24.27 -15.59 -20.34
CA GLU A 93 24.83 -14.29 -20.73
C GLU A 93 25.34 -13.46 -19.53
N GLY A 94 25.21 -13.97 -18.30
CA GLY A 94 25.58 -13.27 -17.06
C GLY A 94 24.54 -12.25 -16.58
N ASN A 95 23.32 -12.30 -17.13
CA ASN A 95 22.21 -11.44 -16.73
C ASN A 95 21.33 -12.17 -15.73
N PHE A 96 20.92 -11.47 -14.66
CA PHE A 96 19.96 -12.02 -13.70
C PHE A 96 18.54 -11.84 -14.20
N GLU A 97 17.70 -12.87 -14.07
CA GLU A 97 16.26 -12.85 -14.34
C GLU A 97 15.49 -13.38 -13.12
N VAL A 98 14.23 -12.95 -12.97
CA VAL A 98 13.34 -13.45 -11.91
C VAL A 98 12.64 -14.72 -12.38
N GLY A 99 12.61 -15.75 -11.53
CA GLY A 99 12.01 -17.05 -11.85
C GLY A 99 13.04 -18.11 -12.26
N VAL A 100 12.58 -19.34 -12.48
CA VAL A 100 13.43 -20.43 -13.00
C VAL A 100 12.85 -20.93 -14.31
N PRO A 101 13.61 -20.99 -15.41
CA PRO A 101 13.16 -21.65 -16.62
C PRO A 101 12.93 -23.15 -16.35
N LEU A 102 11.91 -23.75 -16.98
CA LEU A 102 11.66 -25.19 -16.85
C LEU A 102 12.64 -26.05 -17.64
N GLY A 103 13.26 -25.49 -18.67
CA GLY A 103 14.16 -26.22 -19.54
C GLY A 103 14.64 -25.38 -20.70
N TYR A 104 15.50 -25.99 -21.53
CA TYR A 104 16.07 -25.37 -22.71
C TYR A 104 16.07 -26.37 -23.87
N TYR A 105 16.38 -25.91 -25.07
CA TYR A 105 16.58 -26.79 -26.22
C TYR A 105 17.94 -26.52 -26.84
N GLU A 106 18.60 -27.58 -27.30
CA GLU A 106 19.79 -27.48 -28.15
C GLU A 106 19.49 -28.05 -29.53
N LYS A 107 20.19 -27.54 -30.54
CA LYS A 107 20.13 -28.08 -31.89
C LYS A 107 21.34 -28.98 -32.09
N GLU A 108 21.10 -30.28 -32.14
CA GLU A 108 22.10 -31.29 -32.44
C GLU A 108 21.70 -31.99 -33.74
N ASP A 109 22.61 -32.06 -34.72
CA ASP A 109 22.36 -32.63 -36.06
C ASP A 109 21.09 -32.12 -36.78
N GLY A 110 20.77 -30.83 -36.61
CA GLY A 110 19.60 -30.19 -37.22
C GLY A 110 18.26 -30.57 -36.59
N LYS A 111 18.24 -31.45 -35.58
CA LYS A 111 17.07 -31.76 -34.76
C LYS A 111 17.10 -30.95 -33.46
N LYS A 112 15.93 -30.56 -32.97
CA LYS A 112 15.80 -29.91 -31.65
C LYS A 112 15.67 -30.99 -30.59
N LYS A 113 16.63 -31.05 -29.67
CA LYS A 113 16.53 -31.84 -28.44
C LYS A 113 16.11 -30.91 -27.30
N TYR A 114 15.23 -31.41 -26.44
CA TYR A 114 14.68 -30.66 -25.32
C TYR A 114 15.25 -31.22 -24.02
N TYR A 115 15.77 -30.34 -23.17
CA TYR A 115 16.31 -30.69 -21.86
C TYR A 115 15.49 -30.04 -20.77
N LEU A 116 15.20 -30.78 -19.70
CA LEU A 116 14.54 -30.26 -18.52
C LEU A 116 15.55 -29.89 -17.45
N TYR A 117 15.30 -28.80 -16.73
CA TYR A 117 15.94 -28.56 -15.45
C TYR A 117 15.20 -29.34 -14.37
N ASN A 118 15.89 -30.28 -13.75
CA ASN A 118 15.33 -31.16 -12.74
C ASN A 118 16.10 -31.12 -11.42
N HIS A 119 17.29 -30.52 -11.40
CA HIS A 119 18.04 -30.23 -10.19
C HIS A 119 18.06 -28.72 -9.97
N LEU A 120 17.69 -28.27 -8.77
CA LEU A 120 17.71 -26.85 -8.41
C LEU A 120 18.62 -26.62 -7.21
N THR A 121 19.64 -25.78 -7.37
CA THR A 121 20.50 -25.38 -6.25
C THR A 121 20.02 -24.05 -5.69
N PHE A 122 19.46 -24.09 -4.48
CA PHE A 122 18.99 -22.90 -3.76
C PHE A 122 20.13 -22.28 -2.96
N THR A 123 20.62 -21.13 -3.39
CA THR A 123 21.67 -20.38 -2.69
C THR A 123 21.05 -19.21 -1.92
N ILE A 124 21.00 -19.34 -0.59
CA ILE A 124 20.44 -18.33 0.32
C ILE A 124 21.60 -17.54 0.92
N LYS A 125 21.71 -16.27 0.53
CA LYS A 125 22.72 -15.37 1.10
C LYS A 125 22.19 -14.64 2.32
N TYR A 126 22.95 -14.68 3.40
CA TYR A 126 22.58 -14.08 4.68
C TYR A 126 23.68 -13.17 5.22
N HIS A 127 23.29 -12.19 6.03
CA HIS A 127 24.20 -11.25 6.67
C HIS A 127 24.17 -11.43 8.19
N LYS A 128 25.33 -11.33 8.84
CA LYS A 128 25.48 -11.48 10.30
C LYS A 128 25.50 -10.12 10.99
N LYS A 129 24.57 -9.91 11.92
CA LYS A 129 24.55 -8.71 12.77
C LYS A 129 24.81 -9.08 14.22
N ALA A 130 25.91 -8.56 14.77
CA ALA A 130 26.20 -8.69 16.19
C ALA A 130 25.33 -7.69 16.98
N VAL A 131 24.40 -8.19 17.80
CA VAL A 131 23.59 -7.35 18.68
C VAL A 131 24.17 -7.36 20.07
N GLN A 132 24.55 -6.18 20.56
CA GLN A 132 24.94 -5.98 21.95
C GLN A 132 23.68 -5.76 22.79
N GLN A 133 23.24 -6.79 23.53
CA GLN A 133 22.20 -6.59 24.53
C GLN A 133 22.83 -6.00 25.80
N GLN A 134 22.41 -4.79 26.19
CA GLN A 134 22.66 -4.28 27.53
C GLN A 134 21.66 -4.93 28.48
N ASN A 135 22.06 -6.01 29.14
CA ASN A 135 21.27 -6.58 30.22
C ASN A 135 21.22 -5.62 31.41
N LEU A 136 20.09 -4.92 31.59
CA LEU A 136 19.69 -4.28 32.85
C LEU A 136 19.23 -5.36 33.86
N LYS A 137 20.09 -6.32 34.19
CA LYS A 137 19.94 -7.18 35.35
C LYS A 137 21.18 -7.05 36.22
N LYS A 138 20.96 -6.72 37.48
CA LYS A 138 22.00 -6.46 38.48
C LYS A 138 22.98 -7.64 38.56
N ASN A 139 24.27 -7.29 38.43
CA ASN A 139 25.43 -7.90 39.06
C ASN A 139 26.21 -9.06 38.42
N GLU A 140 25.97 -9.45 37.16
CA GLU A 140 26.97 -10.26 36.43
C GLU A 140 27.13 -9.73 35.00
N LYS A 141 28.33 -9.17 34.71
CA LYS A 141 28.72 -8.76 33.35
C LYS A 141 29.14 -10.01 32.58
N GLN A 142 28.18 -10.81 32.14
CA GLN A 142 28.39 -11.68 30.99
C GLN A 142 27.82 -10.97 29.77
N GLN A 143 28.71 -10.57 28.87
CA GLN A 143 28.35 -10.05 27.55
C GLN A 143 28.08 -11.27 26.66
N GLU A 144 26.84 -11.75 26.63
CA GLU A 144 26.41 -12.66 25.58
C GLU A 144 26.19 -11.84 24.30
N GLN A 145 27.07 -12.03 23.31
CA GLN A 145 26.86 -11.54 21.96
C GLN A 145 25.87 -12.48 21.27
N ILE A 146 24.63 -12.04 21.10
CA ILE A 146 23.67 -12.78 20.29
C ILE A 146 23.90 -12.36 18.83
N GLN A 147 24.27 -13.33 18.00
CA GLN A 147 24.34 -13.14 16.55
C GLN A 147 22.94 -13.29 15.97
N GLN A 148 22.47 -12.24 15.28
CA GLN A 148 21.24 -12.28 14.51
C GLN A 148 21.57 -12.34 13.03
N TYR A 149 20.80 -13.11 12.28
CA TYR A 149 20.96 -13.29 10.84
C TYR A 149 19.76 -12.67 10.13
N TYR A 150 19.94 -12.16 8.92
CA TYR A 150 18.84 -11.79 8.05
C TYR A 150 19.16 -12.19 6.61
N VAL A 151 18.13 -12.58 5.87
CA VAL A 151 18.26 -13.01 4.47
C VAL A 151 18.35 -11.77 3.58
N VAL A 152 19.31 -11.78 2.68
CA VAL A 152 19.61 -10.66 1.78
C VAL A 152 19.27 -11.01 0.35
N GLU A 153 19.72 -12.18 -0.14
CA GLU A 153 19.57 -12.57 -1.54
C GLU A 153 19.18 -14.03 -1.65
N PHE A 154 18.44 -14.35 -2.71
CA PHE A 154 17.98 -15.70 -3.00
C PHE A 154 18.25 -16.01 -4.47
N PHE A 155 19.22 -16.89 -4.69
CA PHE A 155 19.60 -17.35 -6.02
C PHE A 155 19.17 -18.79 -6.22
N VAL A 156 18.82 -19.12 -7.46
CA VAL A 156 18.47 -20.47 -7.88
C VAL A 156 19.21 -20.79 -9.15
N ASP A 157 20.09 -21.79 -9.06
CA ASP A 157 20.84 -22.29 -10.20
C ASP A 157 20.19 -23.60 -10.69
N PRO A 158 19.55 -23.58 -11.87
CA PRO A 158 18.92 -24.76 -12.44
C PRO A 158 19.93 -25.58 -13.24
N GLU A 159 19.97 -26.87 -12.93
CA GLU A 159 20.80 -27.84 -13.61
C GLU A 159 19.96 -28.99 -14.18
N SER A 160 20.46 -29.55 -15.29
CA SER A 160 19.87 -30.73 -15.91
C SER A 160 20.76 -31.91 -15.57
N SER A 161 20.24 -32.79 -14.73
CA SER A 161 20.94 -33.99 -14.28
C SER A 161 20.13 -35.23 -14.62
N TYR A 162 20.78 -36.19 -15.24
CA TYR A 162 20.17 -37.48 -15.52
C TYR A 162 20.38 -38.37 -14.30
N THR A 163 19.30 -38.66 -13.58
CA THR A 163 19.34 -39.66 -12.50
C THR A 163 19.09 -41.03 -13.13
N ASN A 164 20.10 -41.90 -13.10
CA ASN A 164 19.90 -43.31 -13.43
C ASN A 164 18.82 -43.88 -12.49
N ASN A 165 17.68 -44.29 -13.04
CA ASN A 165 16.73 -45.12 -12.31
C ASN A 165 17.46 -46.41 -11.91
N ILE A 166 17.87 -46.49 -10.65
CA ILE A 166 18.34 -47.73 -10.05
C ILE A 166 17.11 -48.67 -10.01
N ASP A 167 17.07 -49.62 -10.94
CA ASP A 167 16.28 -50.84 -10.87
C ASP A 167 14.75 -50.71 -10.78
N GLY A 168 14.13 -49.77 -11.48
CA GLY A 168 12.66 -49.73 -11.63
C GLY A 168 11.88 -49.63 -10.31
N GLN A 169 12.57 -49.27 -9.22
CA GLN A 169 11.96 -48.86 -7.97
C GLN A 169 11.73 -47.36 -8.06
N ILE A 170 10.46 -46.98 -7.98
CA ILE A 170 10.05 -45.60 -7.72
C ILE A 170 10.73 -45.21 -6.42
N ILE A 171 11.79 -44.39 -6.50
CA ILE A 171 12.41 -43.80 -5.32
C ILE A 171 11.26 -43.09 -4.58
N PRO A 172 11.00 -43.40 -3.30
CA PRO A 172 9.99 -42.67 -2.55
C PRO A 172 10.39 -41.19 -2.58
N ALA A 173 9.44 -40.33 -2.96
CA ALA A 173 9.68 -38.90 -3.00
C ALA A 173 10.30 -38.43 -1.67
N CYS A 174 11.38 -37.65 -1.75
CA CYS A 174 11.93 -36.86 -0.64
C CYS A 174 12.84 -37.57 0.36
N GLU A 175 13.64 -38.54 -0.09
CA GLU A 175 14.78 -39.04 0.69
C GLU A 175 16.07 -38.28 0.34
N LEU A 176 16.92 -38.04 1.35
CA LEU A 176 18.24 -37.42 1.19
C LEU A 176 19.12 -38.29 0.28
N TYR A 177 19.38 -37.80 -0.92
CA TYR A 177 20.30 -38.43 -1.86
C TYR A 177 21.72 -37.87 -1.65
N ASN A 178 22.65 -38.72 -1.22
CA ASN A 178 24.02 -38.31 -0.88
C ASN A 178 25.02 -38.44 -2.05
N GLU A 179 24.57 -38.85 -3.23
CA GLU A 179 25.43 -38.95 -4.41
C GLU A 179 25.21 -37.74 -5.31
N SER A 180 26.30 -37.14 -5.80
CA SER A 180 26.18 -36.04 -6.76
C SER A 180 25.47 -36.53 -8.02
N PRO A 181 24.54 -35.74 -8.57
CA PRO A 181 23.94 -36.05 -9.86
C PRO A 181 25.00 -36.29 -10.94
N ASP A 182 24.78 -37.28 -11.80
CA ASP A 182 25.63 -37.51 -12.97
C ASP A 182 25.61 -36.27 -13.88
N ASN A 183 26.76 -35.89 -14.45
CA ASN A 183 26.91 -34.74 -15.38
C ASN A 183 26.19 -34.94 -16.75
N LEU A 184 25.28 -35.88 -16.84
CA LEU A 184 24.50 -36.18 -18.04
C LEU A 184 23.23 -35.32 -18.02
N LYS A 185 22.86 -34.76 -19.17
CA LYS A 185 21.68 -33.91 -19.30
C LYS A 185 20.41 -34.77 -19.43
N GLN A 186 19.32 -34.38 -18.78
CA GLN A 186 18.03 -35.05 -18.88
C GLN A 186 17.30 -34.64 -20.16
N GLU A 187 17.34 -35.49 -21.18
CA GLU A 187 16.60 -35.32 -22.45
C GLU A 187 15.11 -35.72 -22.30
N ILE A 188 14.22 -34.95 -22.93
CA ILE A 188 12.80 -35.30 -23.09
C ILE A 188 12.61 -35.86 -24.50
N ASN A 189 12.24 -37.15 -24.59
CA ASN A 189 11.90 -37.78 -25.86
C ASN A 189 10.51 -37.36 -26.31
N VAL A 190 10.44 -36.51 -27.33
CA VAL A 190 9.16 -36.06 -27.91
C VAL A 190 8.60 -37.16 -28.82
N GLY A 191 7.75 -38.04 -28.29
CA GLY A 191 6.95 -39.00 -29.08
C GLY A 191 7.06 -40.48 -28.73
N GLU A 192 7.77 -40.86 -27.65
CA GLU A 192 7.79 -42.23 -27.10
C GLU A 192 7.31 -42.23 -25.63
N ASP A 193 7.23 -43.42 -25.02
CA ASP A 193 6.64 -43.76 -23.71
C ASP A 193 6.86 -42.75 -22.55
N ASP A 194 6.04 -42.87 -21.51
CA ASP A 194 6.10 -42.04 -20.29
C ASP A 194 7.55 -41.93 -19.76
N THR A 195 8.10 -40.71 -19.82
CA THR A 195 9.45 -40.42 -19.32
C THR A 195 9.38 -40.10 -17.83
N TYR A 196 9.98 -40.94 -17.00
CA TYR A 196 10.10 -40.71 -15.56
C TYR A 196 11.24 -39.74 -15.27
N ILE A 197 10.94 -38.62 -14.61
CA ILE A 197 11.91 -37.59 -14.26
C ILE A 197 11.93 -37.46 -12.74
N ALA A 198 13.12 -37.57 -12.16
CA ALA A 198 13.35 -37.28 -10.75
C ALA A 198 13.70 -35.80 -10.58
N PHE A 199 12.99 -35.11 -9.68
CA PHE A 199 13.32 -33.75 -9.28
C PHE A 199 14.11 -33.76 -7.98
N THR A 200 15.23 -33.04 -7.95
CA THR A 200 16.12 -32.93 -6.80
C THR A 200 16.45 -31.47 -6.54
N TYR A 201 16.87 -31.15 -5.31
CA TYR A 201 17.32 -29.81 -4.97
C TYR A 201 18.39 -29.85 -3.90
N ASP A 202 19.30 -28.89 -3.96
CA ASP A 202 20.33 -28.65 -2.96
C ASP A 202 20.11 -27.30 -2.29
N ILE A 203 20.54 -27.16 -1.03
CA ILE A 203 20.43 -25.90 -0.29
C ILE A 203 21.83 -25.49 0.17
N VAL A 204 22.24 -24.29 -0.24
CA VAL A 204 23.52 -23.69 0.12
C VAL A 204 23.27 -22.37 0.86
N PHE A 205 23.95 -22.18 1.99
CA PHE A 205 23.91 -20.93 2.74
C PHE A 205 25.25 -20.21 2.65
N GLU A 206 25.24 -18.99 2.12
CA GLU A 206 26.45 -18.18 1.97
C GLU A 206 26.36 -16.88 2.76
N GLU A 207 27.48 -16.43 3.33
CA GLU A 207 27.56 -15.15 4.02
C GLU A 207 27.79 -14.01 3.03
N SER A 208 27.04 -12.92 3.17
CA SER A 208 27.14 -11.71 2.35
C SER A 208 27.28 -10.45 3.20
N ASP A 209 28.11 -9.51 2.72
CA ASP A 209 28.38 -8.23 3.38
C ASP A 209 27.30 -7.16 3.11
N ILE A 210 26.26 -7.50 2.34
CA ILE A 210 25.22 -6.54 1.94
C ILE A 210 24.28 -6.24 3.10
N ASP A 211 24.01 -4.95 3.30
CA ASP A 211 23.07 -4.48 4.33
C ASP A 211 21.61 -4.74 3.94
N TYR A 212 20.76 -4.96 4.94
CA TYR A 212 19.32 -5.19 4.75
C TYR A 212 18.64 -4.10 3.91
N THR A 213 19.08 -2.85 4.02
CA THR A 213 18.47 -1.70 3.32
C THR A 213 18.72 -1.72 1.81
N THR A 214 19.86 -2.24 1.37
CA THR A 214 20.29 -2.30 -0.04
C THR A 214 19.99 -3.65 -0.69
N ARG A 215 19.39 -4.60 0.04
CA ARG A 215 19.14 -5.97 -0.46
C ARG A 215 18.27 -6.04 -1.73
N TRP A 216 17.43 -5.03 -1.95
CA TRP A 216 16.56 -4.94 -3.12
C TRP A 216 17.25 -4.37 -4.38
N ASP A 217 18.47 -3.86 -4.26
CA ASP A 217 19.12 -3.14 -5.36
C ASP A 217 19.43 -4.04 -6.56
N ILE A 218 19.75 -5.32 -6.34
CA ILE A 218 19.94 -6.29 -7.43
C ILE A 218 18.62 -6.56 -8.15
N TYR A 219 17.54 -6.80 -7.40
CA TYR A 219 16.22 -7.07 -7.98
C TYR A 219 15.68 -5.90 -8.80
N LYS A 220 15.87 -4.66 -8.32
CA LYS A 220 15.47 -3.45 -9.05
C LYS A 220 16.22 -3.30 -10.38
N LYS A 221 17.52 -3.60 -10.38
CA LYS A 221 18.35 -3.64 -11.60
C LYS A 221 17.83 -4.69 -12.57
N THR A 222 17.56 -5.89 -12.08
CA THR A 222 17.04 -7.01 -12.87
C THR A 222 15.68 -6.71 -13.50
N LEU A 223 14.78 -6.06 -12.77
CA LEU A 223 13.46 -5.66 -13.28
C LEU A 223 13.52 -4.51 -14.30
N GLY A 224 14.71 -3.96 -14.57
CA GLY A 224 14.88 -2.86 -15.54
C GLY A 224 14.31 -1.52 -15.05
N GLU A 225 14.09 -1.36 -13.74
CA GLU A 225 13.53 -0.12 -13.18
C GLU A 225 14.54 1.05 -13.16
N ASP A 226 15.81 0.80 -13.51
CA ASP A 226 16.88 1.81 -13.51
C ASP A 226 16.83 2.77 -14.71
N GLU A 227 16.05 2.50 -15.77
CA GLU A 227 15.79 3.46 -16.86
C GLU A 227 14.51 4.26 -16.63
N ILE A 228 14.53 4.94 -15.50
CA ILE A 228 13.75 6.10 -15.06
C ILE A 228 12.65 6.58 -16.04
N HIS A 229 11.40 6.24 -15.68
CA HIS A 229 10.17 6.87 -16.17
C HIS A 229 10.07 8.38 -15.87
N TRP A 230 11.10 9.08 -15.37
CA TRP A 230 11.02 10.53 -15.11
C TRP A 230 10.61 11.26 -16.37
N PHE A 231 11.02 10.79 -17.56
CA PHE A 231 10.66 11.45 -18.81
C PHE A 231 9.14 11.41 -19.03
N SER A 232 8.51 10.25 -18.81
CA SER A 232 7.06 10.09 -18.86
C SER A 232 6.33 10.83 -17.73
N LEU A 233 6.92 10.84 -16.52
CA LEU A 233 6.38 11.57 -15.36
C LEU A 233 6.40 13.09 -15.60
N MET A 234 7.51 13.60 -16.11
CA MET A 234 7.70 15.01 -16.45
C MET A 234 6.76 15.40 -17.60
N ASN A 235 6.62 14.54 -18.61
CA ASN A 235 5.69 14.76 -19.71
C ASN A 235 4.23 14.80 -19.21
N SER A 236 3.82 13.88 -18.35
CA SER A 236 2.50 13.86 -17.71
C SER A 236 2.24 15.12 -16.89
N MET A 237 3.20 15.53 -16.04
CA MET A 237 3.09 16.75 -15.25
C MET A 237 2.98 18.01 -16.11
N LEU A 238 3.76 18.10 -17.19
CA LEU A 238 3.67 19.22 -18.15
C LEU A 238 2.31 19.27 -18.84
N ILE A 239 1.76 18.13 -19.25
CA ILE A 239 0.43 18.05 -19.87
C ILE A 239 -0.66 18.49 -18.88
N ILE A 240 -0.63 18.00 -17.64
CA ILE A 240 -1.60 18.38 -16.60
C ILE A 240 -1.51 19.88 -16.30
N LEU A 241 -0.31 20.43 -16.17
CA LEU A 241 -0.10 21.86 -15.93
C LEU A 241 -0.61 22.70 -17.12
N PHE A 242 -0.33 22.27 -18.35
CA PHE A 242 -0.80 22.96 -19.55
C PHE A 242 -2.32 22.92 -19.67
N LEU A 243 -2.94 21.75 -19.46
CA LEU A 243 -4.38 21.58 -19.48
C LEU A 243 -5.07 22.41 -18.40
N THR A 244 -4.54 22.45 -17.17
CA THR A 244 -5.09 23.26 -16.08
C THR A 244 -4.97 24.76 -16.35
N ILE A 245 -3.88 25.22 -16.97
CA ILE A 245 -3.74 26.63 -17.41
C ILE A 245 -4.75 26.95 -18.51
N ILE A 246 -4.89 26.11 -19.53
CA ILE A 246 -5.87 26.32 -20.60
C ILE A 246 -7.29 26.33 -20.03
N LEU A 247 -7.66 25.34 -19.22
CA LEU A 247 -8.95 25.29 -18.54
C LEU A 247 -9.18 26.53 -17.70
N GLY A 248 -8.17 26.97 -16.93
CA GLY A 248 -8.22 28.18 -16.14
C GLY A 248 -8.40 29.45 -16.98
N GLN A 249 -7.70 29.57 -18.11
CA GLN A 249 -7.85 30.69 -19.04
C GLN A 249 -9.21 30.68 -19.73
N VAL A 250 -9.68 29.51 -20.19
CA VAL A 250 -11.01 29.34 -20.79
C VAL A 250 -12.07 29.69 -19.77
N LEU A 251 -12.02 29.14 -18.56
CA LEU A 251 -12.95 29.44 -17.48
C LEU A 251 -12.94 30.93 -17.12
N LYS A 252 -11.76 31.53 -16.95
CA LYS A 252 -11.61 32.96 -16.66
C LYS A 252 -12.18 33.82 -17.79
N ARG A 253 -11.90 33.46 -19.05
CA ARG A 253 -12.38 34.21 -20.22
C ARG A 253 -13.89 34.09 -20.37
N THR A 254 -14.44 32.89 -20.23
CA THR A 254 -15.88 32.63 -20.27
C THR A 254 -16.58 33.36 -19.13
N LEU A 255 -16.11 33.22 -17.88
CA LEU A 255 -16.67 33.89 -16.72
C LEU A 255 -16.59 35.41 -16.84
N SER A 256 -15.46 35.96 -17.28
CA SER A 256 -15.29 37.40 -17.50
C SER A 256 -16.25 37.93 -18.56
N ARG A 257 -16.39 37.20 -19.68
CA ARG A 257 -17.34 37.54 -20.75
C ARG A 257 -18.79 37.47 -20.27
N ASP A 258 -19.14 36.44 -19.51
CA ASP A 258 -20.48 36.29 -18.95
C ASP A 258 -20.78 37.41 -17.96
N ILE A 259 -19.86 37.72 -17.04
CA ILE A 259 -20.01 38.85 -16.09
C ILE A 259 -20.20 40.17 -16.85
N GLN A 260 -19.40 40.45 -17.88
CA GLN A 260 -19.52 41.66 -18.69
C GLN A 260 -20.86 41.74 -19.42
N ARG A 261 -21.33 40.62 -20.00
CA ARG A 261 -22.63 40.55 -20.67
C ARG A 261 -23.78 40.85 -19.70
N TYR A 262 -23.77 40.25 -18.51
CA TYR A 262 -24.77 40.52 -17.49
C TYR A 262 -24.64 41.93 -16.88
N SER A 263 -23.46 42.55 -16.91
CA SER A 263 -23.28 43.93 -16.44
C SER A 263 -23.80 44.98 -17.42
N GLN A 264 -23.80 44.69 -18.73
CA GLN A 264 -24.32 45.61 -19.75
C GLN A 264 -25.85 45.58 -19.82
N VAL A 265 -26.46 44.40 -19.62
CA VAL A 265 -27.93 44.24 -19.59
C VAL A 265 -28.54 44.96 -18.37
N ASP A 266 -27.86 44.95 -17.21
CA ASP A 266 -28.28 45.72 -16.02
C ASP A 266 -28.43 47.23 -16.27
N GLN A 267 -27.72 47.81 -17.26
CA GLN A 267 -27.80 49.25 -17.55
C GLN A 267 -29.01 49.66 -18.41
N GLN A 268 -29.74 48.69 -18.99
CA GLN A 268 -30.86 48.96 -19.91
C GLN A 268 -32.25 48.62 -19.32
N GLU A 269 -32.35 47.86 -18.22
CA GLU A 269 -33.62 47.48 -17.60
C GLU A 269 -33.54 47.50 -16.05
N ASP A 270 -33.90 48.63 -15.43
CA ASP A 270 -34.06 48.79 -13.96
C ASP A 270 -35.15 47.86 -13.35
N LEU A 271 -35.88 47.09 -14.16
CA LEU A 271 -36.92 46.16 -13.72
C LEU A 271 -36.46 44.70 -13.57
N GLN A 272 -35.22 44.37 -13.92
CA GLN A 272 -34.78 42.97 -14.08
C GLN A 272 -33.81 42.49 -12.99
N GLN A 273 -33.98 42.95 -11.74
CA GLN A 273 -33.33 42.33 -10.57
C GLN A 273 -33.76 40.87 -10.34
N ASP A 274 -34.70 40.35 -11.16
CA ASP A 274 -35.36 39.07 -10.97
C ASP A 274 -34.86 37.87 -11.82
N LEU A 275 -33.81 38.03 -12.64
CA LEU A 275 -33.35 36.94 -13.51
C LEU A 275 -31.85 36.63 -13.34
N GLY A 276 -31.54 35.48 -12.73
CA GLY A 276 -30.25 34.81 -12.86
C GLY A 276 -29.47 34.58 -11.56
N TRP A 277 -28.20 34.20 -11.71
CA TRP A 277 -27.27 33.86 -10.62
C TRP A 277 -27.07 34.97 -9.57
N LYS A 278 -27.39 36.23 -9.90
CA LYS A 278 -27.35 37.36 -8.96
C LYS A 278 -28.37 37.24 -7.83
N GLN A 279 -29.56 36.68 -8.09
CA GLN A 279 -30.52 36.36 -7.02
C GLN A 279 -29.97 35.27 -6.08
N LEU A 280 -29.24 34.31 -6.65
CA LEU A 280 -28.63 33.20 -5.88
C LEU A 280 -27.46 33.68 -5.01
N GLN A 281 -26.79 34.78 -5.35
CA GLN A 281 -25.64 35.31 -4.60
C GLN A 281 -25.95 35.53 -3.12
N ARG A 282 -27.18 35.96 -2.79
CA ARG A 282 -27.64 36.15 -1.39
C ARG A 282 -28.13 34.86 -0.73
N GLU A 283 -28.22 33.76 -1.47
CA GLU A 283 -28.59 32.43 -0.97
C GLU A 283 -27.39 31.51 -0.77
N VAL A 284 -26.29 31.66 -1.55
CA VAL A 284 -25.11 30.77 -1.50
C VAL A 284 -24.54 30.62 -0.09
N PHE A 285 -24.41 31.73 0.65
CA PHE A 285 -23.80 31.73 1.97
C PHE A 285 -24.80 31.51 3.12
N ARG A 286 -26.03 31.11 2.80
CA ARG A 286 -27.00 30.75 3.82
C ARG A 286 -26.61 29.45 4.49
N SER A 287 -26.78 29.40 5.81
CA SER A 287 -26.55 28.17 6.57
C SER A 287 -27.44 27.03 6.04
N PRO A 288 -26.85 25.90 5.61
CA PRO A 288 -27.62 24.76 5.15
C PRO A 288 -28.28 24.05 6.34
N LYS A 289 -29.39 23.35 6.09
CA LYS A 289 -30.12 22.57 7.12
C LYS A 289 -29.23 21.57 7.86
N ARG A 290 -28.17 21.06 7.20
CA ARG A 290 -27.21 20.08 7.69
C ARG A 290 -25.78 20.64 7.74
N ALA A 291 -25.61 21.85 8.31
CA ALA A 291 -24.32 22.52 8.41
C ALA A 291 -23.21 21.68 9.08
N ILE A 292 -23.55 20.86 10.07
CA ILE A 292 -22.59 19.97 10.76
C ILE A 292 -21.96 18.96 9.78
N PHE A 293 -22.76 18.34 8.92
CA PHE A 293 -22.24 17.36 7.96
C PHE A 293 -21.35 18.03 6.92
N MET A 294 -21.78 19.18 6.40
CA MET A 294 -21.00 19.95 5.42
C MET A 294 -19.62 20.32 5.99
N SER A 295 -19.58 20.94 7.18
CA SER A 295 -18.32 21.30 7.82
C SER A 295 -17.47 20.09 8.16
N THR A 296 -18.09 18.95 8.45
CA THR A 296 -17.38 17.70 8.74
C THR A 296 -16.70 17.16 7.49
N PHE A 297 -17.42 17.01 6.38
CA PHE A 297 -16.84 16.52 5.13
C PHE A 297 -15.74 17.46 4.61
N THR A 298 -15.90 18.78 4.73
CA THR A 298 -14.83 19.71 4.36
C THR A 298 -13.58 19.53 5.22
N GLY A 299 -13.72 19.35 6.53
CA GLY A 299 -12.58 19.11 7.43
C GLY A 299 -11.84 17.81 7.09
N VAL A 300 -12.58 16.72 6.94
CA VAL A 300 -12.03 15.40 6.57
C VAL A 300 -11.38 15.44 5.17
N GLY A 301 -11.99 16.13 4.20
CA GLY A 301 -11.43 16.28 2.86
C GLY A 301 -10.08 17.01 2.88
N ILE A 302 -9.97 18.10 3.64
CA ILE A 302 -8.70 18.82 3.80
C ILE A 302 -7.66 17.93 4.51
N GLN A 303 -8.07 17.15 5.50
CA GLN A 303 -7.18 16.20 6.19
C GLN A 303 -6.57 15.18 5.22
N ILE A 304 -7.41 14.54 4.41
CA ILE A 304 -6.97 13.53 3.43
C ILE A 304 -6.08 14.18 2.38
N PHE A 305 -6.46 15.36 1.86
CA PHE A 305 -5.66 16.08 0.87
C PHE A 305 -4.27 16.47 1.38
N CYS A 306 -4.18 17.00 2.60
CA CYS A 306 -2.89 17.35 3.19
C CYS A 306 -2.04 16.10 3.51
N MET A 307 -2.68 15.03 3.99
CA MET A 307 -2.02 13.75 4.23
C MET A 307 -1.42 13.19 2.93
N THR A 308 -2.21 13.09 1.86
CA THR A 308 -1.75 12.52 0.58
C THR A 308 -0.65 13.35 -0.04
N PHE A 309 -0.73 14.68 0.05
CA PHE A 309 0.32 15.57 -0.42
C PHE A 309 1.63 15.35 0.33
N ILE A 310 1.60 15.29 1.67
CA ILE A 310 2.80 15.11 2.50
C ILE A 310 3.42 13.73 2.27
N THR A 311 2.61 12.67 2.25
CA THR A 311 3.11 11.31 2.04
C THR A 311 3.72 11.18 0.65
N LEU A 312 3.09 11.75 -0.39
CA LEU A 312 3.64 11.75 -1.74
C LEU A 312 4.98 12.50 -1.80
N THR A 313 5.12 13.62 -1.09
CA THR A 313 6.41 14.32 -1.03
C THR A 313 7.50 13.49 -0.34
N PHE A 314 7.17 12.75 0.72
CA PHE A 314 8.14 11.86 1.40
C PHE A 314 8.52 10.66 0.56
N THR A 315 7.58 10.11 -0.21
CA THR A 315 7.86 9.07 -1.21
C THR A 315 8.79 9.58 -2.30
N VAL A 316 8.53 10.77 -2.87
CA VAL A 316 9.39 11.34 -3.94
C VAL A 316 10.80 11.70 -3.45
N ILE A 317 10.95 12.12 -2.18
CA ILE A 317 12.27 12.39 -1.59
C ILE A 317 13.02 11.07 -1.27
N GLY A 318 12.33 9.94 -1.22
CA GLY A 318 12.93 8.63 -0.88
C GLY A 318 13.11 8.41 0.63
N ILE A 319 12.35 9.13 1.47
CA ILE A 319 12.35 8.91 2.94
C ILE A 319 11.62 7.61 3.26
N ASP A 320 10.50 7.35 2.59
CA ASP A 320 9.77 6.09 2.71
C ASP A 320 10.41 5.04 1.80
N GLN A 321 11.25 4.18 2.38
CA GLN A 321 11.83 3.05 1.66
C GLN A 321 10.80 1.90 1.58
N GLU A 322 10.42 1.52 0.37
CA GLU A 322 9.45 0.43 0.08
C GLU A 322 9.94 -0.96 0.52
N THR A 323 11.21 -1.08 0.90
CA THR A 323 11.88 -2.33 1.24
C THR A 323 11.47 -2.91 2.59
N VAL A 324 10.85 -2.10 3.46
CA VAL A 324 10.40 -2.50 4.81
C VAL A 324 8.87 -2.66 4.81
N ARG A 325 8.41 -3.90 5.01
CA ARG A 325 6.97 -4.25 5.06
C ARG A 325 6.21 -3.30 6.00
N GLY A 326 5.16 -2.68 5.48
CA GLY A 326 4.25 -1.82 6.25
C GLY A 326 4.80 -0.43 6.58
N SER A 327 6.02 -0.07 6.19
CA SER A 327 6.60 1.26 6.44
C SER A 327 5.75 2.38 5.84
N PHE A 328 5.36 2.24 4.57
CA PHE A 328 4.48 3.19 3.88
C PHE A 328 3.11 3.34 4.56
N LEU A 329 2.48 2.21 4.92
CA LEU A 329 1.19 2.21 5.64
C LEU A 329 1.29 2.88 7.01
N ASN A 330 2.39 2.66 7.72
CA ASN A 330 2.65 3.32 9.00
C ASN A 330 2.85 4.83 8.84
N SER A 331 3.65 5.26 7.85
CA SER A 331 3.82 6.68 7.50
C SER A 331 2.48 7.35 7.16
N LEU A 332 1.61 6.66 6.42
CA LEU A 332 0.24 7.10 6.13
C LEU A 332 -0.60 7.26 7.40
N ILE A 333 -0.63 6.26 8.28
CA ILE A 333 -1.39 6.30 9.54
C ILE A 333 -0.90 7.44 10.44
N ILE A 334 0.42 7.60 10.58
CA ILE A 334 1.04 8.66 11.40
C ILE A 334 0.65 10.03 10.83
N CYS A 335 0.83 10.25 9.52
CA CYS A 335 0.46 11.50 8.86
C CYS A 335 -1.04 11.80 9.02
N TYR A 336 -1.90 10.79 8.88
CA TYR A 336 -3.34 10.92 9.08
C TYR A 336 -3.70 11.42 10.49
N VAL A 337 -3.09 10.84 11.53
CA VAL A 337 -3.32 11.21 12.93
C VAL A 337 -2.91 12.65 13.19
N PHE A 338 -1.74 13.07 12.71
CA PHE A 338 -1.27 14.47 12.87
C PHE A 338 -2.15 15.48 12.13
N MET A 339 -2.59 15.15 10.91
CA MET A 339 -3.49 15.98 10.12
C MET A 339 -4.90 16.09 10.74
N GLY A 340 -5.23 15.29 11.76
CA GLY A 340 -6.44 15.47 12.56
C GLY A 340 -6.59 16.88 13.15
N THR A 341 -5.46 17.53 13.51
CA THR A 341 -5.47 18.94 13.98
C THR A 341 -5.96 19.92 12.91
N VAL A 342 -5.52 19.73 11.66
CA VAL A 342 -5.93 20.54 10.50
C VAL A 342 -7.42 20.31 10.19
N SER A 343 -7.86 19.05 10.25
CA SER A 343 -9.26 18.64 10.09
C SER A 343 -10.19 19.38 11.05
N GLY A 344 -9.88 19.30 12.36
CA GLY A 344 -10.65 19.94 13.40
C GLY A 344 -10.66 21.46 13.26
N TYR A 345 -9.53 22.07 12.91
CA TYR A 345 -9.40 23.51 12.72
C TYR A 345 -10.31 24.03 11.60
N TRP A 346 -10.21 23.44 10.41
CA TRP A 346 -11.01 23.87 9.26
C TRP A 346 -12.48 23.52 9.42
N SER A 347 -12.82 22.35 9.97
CA SER A 347 -14.21 21.99 10.25
C SER A 347 -14.87 22.99 11.21
N ALA A 348 -14.21 23.33 12.32
CA ALA A 348 -14.74 24.28 13.30
C ALA A 348 -14.90 25.69 12.71
N ARG A 349 -13.96 26.12 11.87
CA ARG A 349 -14.01 27.41 11.15
C ARG A 349 -15.21 27.50 10.21
N ILE A 350 -15.40 26.50 9.36
CA ILE A 350 -16.54 26.45 8.43
C ILE A 350 -17.85 26.32 9.20
N TYR A 351 -17.90 25.51 10.26
CA TYR A 351 -19.10 25.40 11.08
C TYR A 351 -19.48 26.74 11.73
N LYS A 352 -18.49 27.51 12.22
CA LYS A 352 -18.70 28.84 12.78
C LYS A 352 -19.12 29.85 11.70
N MET A 353 -18.54 29.80 10.51
CA MET A 353 -18.95 30.61 9.35
C MET A 353 -20.44 30.41 9.04
N LEU A 354 -20.91 29.16 9.05
CA LEU A 354 -22.30 28.78 8.83
C LEU A 354 -23.24 29.06 10.02
N GLY A 355 -22.78 29.77 11.06
CA GLY A 355 -23.60 30.15 12.22
C GLY A 355 -23.79 29.03 13.25
N GLY A 356 -22.96 27.98 13.21
CA GLY A 356 -22.98 26.89 14.18
C GLY A 356 -22.44 27.30 15.55
N VAL A 357 -23.19 26.99 16.60
CA VAL A 357 -22.83 27.29 18.01
C VAL A 357 -22.30 26.04 18.72
N TYR A 358 -22.79 24.85 18.36
CA TYR A 358 -22.50 23.58 19.02
C TYR A 358 -21.19 22.93 18.53
N TRP A 359 -20.06 23.61 18.71
CA TRP A 359 -18.76 23.16 18.21
C TRP A 359 -18.35 21.77 18.73
N LEU A 360 -18.73 21.41 19.96
CA LEU A 360 -18.45 20.10 20.55
C LEU A 360 -19.09 18.95 19.75
N ARG A 361 -20.36 19.11 19.35
CA ARG A 361 -21.08 18.11 18.54
C ARG A 361 -20.49 17.99 17.14
N SER A 362 -20.10 19.13 16.54
CA SER A 362 -19.42 19.12 15.23
C SER A 362 -18.08 18.39 15.31
N THR A 363 -17.29 18.65 16.35
CA THR A 363 -15.96 18.07 16.53
C THR A 363 -16.04 16.56 16.77
N LEU A 364 -17.00 16.10 17.59
CA LEU A 364 -17.28 14.67 17.77
C LEU A 364 -17.64 13.98 16.46
N LEU A 365 -18.44 14.63 15.61
CA LEU A 365 -18.83 14.06 14.32
C LEU A 365 -17.63 13.97 13.37
N VAL A 366 -16.73 14.95 13.37
CA VAL A 366 -15.47 14.90 12.59
C VAL A 366 -14.58 13.77 13.05
N SER A 367 -14.36 13.62 14.36
CA SER A 367 -13.47 12.59 14.89
C SER A 367 -14.01 11.17 14.74
N LEU A 368 -15.33 11.00 14.72
CA LEU A 368 -15.95 9.69 14.72
C LEU A 368 -16.43 9.23 13.34
N LEU A 369 -17.02 10.09 12.52
CA LEU A 369 -17.76 9.66 11.33
C LEU A 369 -16.91 8.91 10.32
N TYR A 370 -15.80 9.50 9.87
CA TYR A 370 -14.96 8.88 8.85
C TYR A 370 -14.23 7.63 9.37
N PRO A 371 -13.52 7.66 10.52
CA PRO A 371 -12.89 6.45 11.05
C PRO A 371 -13.89 5.33 11.32
N SER A 372 -15.10 5.63 11.84
CA SER A 372 -16.10 4.58 12.08
C SER A 372 -16.54 3.86 10.81
N ILE A 373 -16.65 4.58 9.69
CA ILE A 373 -16.98 3.98 8.39
C ILE A 373 -15.84 3.07 7.93
N VAL A 374 -14.59 3.54 8.01
CA VAL A 374 -13.41 2.75 7.64
C VAL A 374 -13.26 1.50 8.51
N PHE A 375 -13.38 1.63 9.83
CA PHE A 375 -13.38 0.49 10.75
C PHE A 375 -14.52 -0.48 10.48
N GLY A 376 -15.72 0.02 10.13
CA GLY A 376 -16.84 -0.82 9.76
C GLY A 376 -16.57 -1.65 8.50
N ILE A 377 -15.92 -1.05 7.49
CA ILE A 377 -15.51 -1.75 6.26
C ILE A 377 -14.41 -2.78 6.59
N LEU A 378 -13.38 -2.39 7.34
CA LEU A 378 -12.29 -3.29 7.73
C LEU A 378 -12.81 -4.49 8.53
N PHE A 379 -13.71 -4.24 9.49
CA PHE A 379 -14.35 -5.30 10.27
C PHE A 379 -15.22 -6.21 9.40
N ALA A 380 -15.94 -5.66 8.42
CA ALA A 380 -16.74 -6.46 7.49
C ALA A 380 -15.85 -7.33 6.59
N VAL A 381 -14.74 -6.79 6.08
CA VAL A 381 -13.76 -7.55 5.28
C VAL A 381 -13.10 -8.62 6.14
N ASP A 382 -12.65 -8.28 7.35
CA ASP A 382 -12.04 -9.23 8.29
C ASP A 382 -12.99 -10.36 8.67
N PHE A 383 -14.27 -10.03 8.88
CA PHE A 383 -15.31 -11.02 9.14
C PHE A 383 -15.51 -11.96 7.95
N LEU A 384 -15.55 -11.44 6.72
CA LEU A 384 -15.67 -12.27 5.52
C LEU A 384 -14.45 -13.18 5.32
N LEU A 385 -13.24 -12.66 5.51
CA LEU A 385 -12.00 -13.45 5.42
C LEU A 385 -11.95 -14.55 6.49
N SER A 386 -12.45 -14.25 7.70
CA SER A 386 -12.55 -15.26 8.76
C SER A 386 -13.50 -16.41 8.41
N LEU A 387 -14.51 -16.20 7.55
CA LEU A 387 -15.41 -17.27 7.10
C LEU A 387 -14.75 -18.20 6.10
N GLU A 388 -13.83 -17.69 5.28
CA GLU A 388 -13.06 -18.46 4.29
C GLU A 388 -11.88 -19.22 4.91
N GLY A 389 -11.65 -19.06 6.23
CA GLY A 389 -10.54 -19.70 6.94
C GLY A 389 -9.20 -18.99 6.74
N SER A 390 -9.20 -17.80 6.13
CA SER A 390 -8.04 -16.92 6.01
C SER A 390 -7.68 -16.30 7.36
N MET A 391 -6.43 -15.81 7.49
CA MET A 391 -5.94 -15.24 8.74
C MET A 391 -6.70 -13.94 9.08
N SER A 392 -7.55 -13.99 10.10
CA SER A 392 -8.22 -12.80 10.67
C SER A 392 -7.19 -11.92 11.39
N MET A 393 -7.43 -10.62 11.35
CA MET A 393 -6.67 -9.62 12.09
C MET A 393 -6.67 -9.98 13.58
N GLY A 394 -5.47 -10.19 14.13
CA GLY A 394 -5.31 -10.51 15.54
C GLY A 394 -6.01 -9.48 16.44
N PHE A 395 -6.72 -9.96 17.46
CA PHE A 395 -7.48 -9.13 18.41
C PHE A 395 -6.67 -7.95 18.99
N VAL A 396 -5.36 -8.15 19.17
CA VAL A 396 -4.42 -7.12 19.66
C VAL A 396 -4.34 -5.94 18.69
N VAL A 397 -4.29 -6.18 17.38
CA VAL A 397 -4.18 -5.14 16.35
C VAL A 397 -5.43 -4.26 16.33
N ILE A 398 -6.61 -4.86 16.48
CA ILE A 398 -7.88 -4.12 16.55
C ILE A 398 -7.88 -3.18 17.77
N ILE A 399 -7.42 -3.67 18.93
CA ILE A 399 -7.31 -2.83 20.15
C ILE A 399 -6.30 -1.71 19.95
N GLU A 400 -5.15 -1.97 19.34
CA GLU A 400 -4.15 -0.95 19.05
C GLU A 400 -4.69 0.16 18.15
N LEU A 401 -5.39 -0.20 17.08
CA LEU A 401 -6.01 0.75 16.16
C LEU A 401 -7.10 1.59 16.85
N ILE A 402 -7.94 0.98 17.69
CA ILE A 402 -8.94 1.71 18.49
C ILE A 402 -8.27 2.66 19.49
N THR A 403 -7.18 2.22 20.13
CA THR A 403 -6.43 3.02 21.09
C THR A 403 -5.76 4.21 20.41
N LEU A 404 -5.22 4.03 19.21
CA LEU A 404 -4.67 5.11 18.39
C LEU A 404 -5.76 6.11 17.97
N TRP A 405 -6.91 5.61 17.54
CA TRP A 405 -8.05 6.44 17.10
C TRP A 405 -8.66 7.27 18.23
N LEU A 406 -9.06 6.64 19.33
CA LEU A 406 -9.72 7.32 20.45
C LEU A 406 -8.72 8.02 21.38
N GLY A 407 -7.52 7.45 21.55
CA GLY A 407 -6.50 7.96 22.47
C GLY A 407 -5.67 9.12 21.91
N VAL A 408 -5.44 9.16 20.58
CA VAL A 408 -4.56 10.17 19.97
C VAL A 408 -5.30 11.02 18.95
N SER A 409 -5.84 10.40 17.91
CA SER A 409 -6.44 11.12 16.78
C SER A 409 -7.60 12.00 17.24
N THR A 410 -8.49 11.46 18.06
CA THR A 410 -9.65 12.19 18.59
C THR A 410 -9.21 13.44 19.38
N PRO A 411 -8.37 13.37 20.43
CA PRO A 411 -7.84 14.56 21.09
C PRO A 411 -7.19 15.59 20.17
N LEU A 412 -6.42 15.16 19.16
CA LEU A 412 -5.79 16.07 18.20
C LEU A 412 -6.82 16.86 17.39
N VAL A 413 -7.90 16.21 16.94
CA VAL A 413 -9.03 16.87 16.26
C VAL A 413 -9.67 17.91 17.20
N PHE A 414 -9.86 17.58 18.48
CA PHE A 414 -10.38 18.52 19.47
C PHE A 414 -9.48 19.73 19.69
N ILE A 415 -8.16 19.54 19.72
CA ILE A 415 -7.19 20.64 19.82
C ILE A 415 -7.32 21.57 18.61
N GLY A 416 -7.37 20.99 17.40
CA GLY A 416 -7.58 21.74 16.17
C GLY A 416 -8.88 22.55 16.18
N ALA A 417 -9.99 21.91 16.53
CA ALA A 417 -11.30 22.54 16.60
C ALA A 417 -11.38 23.65 17.65
N PHE A 418 -10.73 23.46 18.80
CA PHE A 418 -10.65 24.47 19.85
C PHE A 418 -9.96 25.76 19.37
N PHE A 419 -8.84 25.65 18.64
CA PHE A 419 -8.19 26.81 18.03
C PHE A 419 -9.01 27.40 16.88
N GLY A 420 -9.62 26.55 16.05
CA GLY A 420 -10.45 26.98 14.92
C GLY A 420 -11.68 27.79 15.37
N PHE A 421 -12.36 27.35 16.42
CA PHE A 421 -13.56 28.02 16.92
C PHE A 421 -13.27 29.33 17.67
N ARG A 422 -12.07 29.47 18.24
CA ARG A 422 -11.61 30.72 18.89
C ARG A 422 -11.27 31.83 17.91
N ARG A 423 -10.90 31.49 16.68
CA ARG A 423 -10.66 32.49 15.63
C ARG A 423 -11.95 33.22 15.28
N GLU A 424 -11.80 34.44 14.77
CA GLU A 424 -12.92 35.24 14.30
C GLU A 424 -13.70 34.49 13.22
N LYS A 425 -15.02 34.76 13.19
CA LYS A 425 -15.92 34.16 12.22
C LYS A 425 -15.49 34.64 10.83
N ILE A 426 -15.42 33.73 9.86
CA ILE A 426 -15.23 34.11 8.47
C ILE A 426 -16.45 34.91 8.04
N GLU A 427 -16.24 36.17 7.64
CA GLU A 427 -17.30 37.01 7.14
C GLU A 427 -17.68 36.58 5.73
N ASN A 428 -18.98 36.58 5.45
CA ASN A 428 -19.46 36.29 4.11
C ASN A 428 -19.16 37.48 3.21
N PRO A 429 -18.71 37.27 1.97
CA PRO A 429 -18.39 38.37 1.05
C PRO A 429 -19.62 39.19 0.67
N CYS A 430 -20.83 38.69 0.93
CA CYS A 430 -22.10 39.34 0.62
C CYS A 430 -23.12 39.12 1.74
N SER A 431 -24.10 40.02 1.85
CA SER A 431 -25.23 39.86 2.77
C SER A 431 -26.13 38.69 2.34
N VAL A 432 -26.67 37.98 3.34
CA VAL A 432 -27.50 36.79 3.14
C VAL A 432 -28.97 37.18 3.29
N ASN A 433 -29.83 36.69 2.41
CA ASN A 433 -31.27 36.88 2.54
C ASN A 433 -31.82 36.04 3.71
N PRO A 434 -32.61 36.63 4.64
CA PRO A 434 -33.12 35.91 5.80
C PRO A 434 -34.21 34.87 5.43
N VAL A 435 -34.99 35.15 4.39
CA VAL A 435 -36.09 34.32 3.89
C VAL A 435 -35.65 33.63 2.59
N PRO A 436 -35.91 32.32 2.40
CA PRO A 436 -35.59 31.65 1.14
C PRO A 436 -36.50 32.16 0.03
N ASN A 437 -35.96 32.32 -1.17
CA ASN A 437 -36.79 32.56 -2.33
C ASN A 437 -37.69 31.35 -2.59
N TYR A 438 -38.88 31.61 -3.15
CA TYR A 438 -39.81 30.55 -3.52
C TYR A 438 -39.27 29.76 -4.71
N ILE A 439 -39.11 28.45 -4.54
CA ILE A 439 -38.64 27.55 -5.60
C ILE A 439 -39.88 26.93 -6.28
N PRO A 440 -40.09 27.12 -7.59
CA PRO A 440 -41.20 26.49 -8.30
C PRO A 440 -41.04 24.96 -8.32
N PRO A 441 -42.15 24.20 -8.38
CA PRO A 441 -42.10 22.74 -8.44
C PRO A 441 -41.30 22.28 -9.66
N GLN A 442 -40.27 21.47 -9.41
CA GLN A 442 -39.38 20.96 -10.46
C GLN A 442 -39.97 19.70 -11.10
N PRO A 443 -39.77 19.50 -12.42
CA PRO A 443 -40.11 18.24 -13.06
C PRO A 443 -39.31 17.08 -12.46
N TRP A 444 -39.80 15.85 -12.60
CA TRP A 444 -39.30 14.67 -11.89
C TRP A 444 -37.79 14.45 -12.05
N TYR A 445 -37.24 14.72 -13.23
CA TYR A 445 -35.81 14.54 -13.54
C TYR A 445 -34.89 15.60 -12.90
N LEU A 446 -35.44 16.76 -12.50
CA LEU A 446 -34.72 17.82 -11.77
C LEU A 446 -34.95 17.74 -10.25
N GLN A 447 -35.57 16.68 -9.76
CA GLN A 447 -35.74 16.48 -8.33
C GLN A 447 -34.42 16.10 -7.67
N LYS A 448 -34.18 16.61 -6.46
CA LYS A 448 -32.95 16.39 -5.68
C LYS A 448 -32.54 14.92 -5.60
N LYS A 449 -33.50 14.00 -5.44
CA LYS A 449 -33.24 12.55 -5.35
C LYS A 449 -32.63 11.99 -6.64
N VAL A 450 -33.17 12.39 -7.80
CA VAL A 450 -32.69 11.94 -9.11
C VAL A 450 -31.32 12.55 -9.40
N ILE A 451 -31.15 13.84 -9.10
CA ILE A 451 -29.86 14.53 -9.26
C ILE A 451 -28.78 13.92 -8.37
N TYR A 452 -29.07 13.53 -7.12
CA TYR A 452 -28.08 12.86 -6.27
C TYR A 452 -27.63 11.50 -6.84
N ILE A 453 -28.53 10.76 -7.49
CA ILE A 453 -28.20 9.45 -8.08
C ILE A 453 -27.44 9.61 -9.40
N VAL A 454 -27.85 10.55 -10.26
CA VAL A 454 -27.24 10.77 -11.57
C VAL A 454 -25.94 11.59 -11.47
N GLY A 455 -25.85 12.52 -10.52
CA GLY A 455 -24.69 13.38 -10.31
C GLY A 455 -23.48 12.70 -9.69
N ASP A 456 -23.65 11.55 -9.01
CA ASP A 456 -22.51 10.70 -8.60
C ASP A 456 -21.96 9.85 -9.78
N LEU A 457 -22.62 9.87 -10.95
CA LEU A 457 -22.21 9.17 -12.18
C LEU A 457 -21.53 10.07 -13.24
N CYS A 458 -21.40 11.38 -12.98
CA CYS A 458 -20.73 12.35 -13.85
C CYS A 458 -19.66 13.11 -13.07
#